data_AF-A0A535CYV9-F1
#
_entry.id   AF-A0A535CYV9-F1
#
_cell.length_a   1.000
_cell.length_b   1.000
_cell.length_c   1.000
_cell.angle_alpha   90.00
_cell.angle_beta   90.00
_cell.angle_gamma   90.00
#
_symmetry.space_group_name_H-M   'P 1'
#
loop_
_entity.id
_entity.type
_entity.pdbx_description
1 polymer ?
#
loop_
_entity_poly.entity_id
_entity_poly.type
_entity_poly.pdbx_seq_one_letter_code
_entity_poly.pdbx_strand_id
1 'polypeptide(L)'
;MASVSDTRYHHGTTIKEFRILRGMTQESLAALWPKSNGNDGVLPRYIQDVEYGKKHIDDPNTLRRLAEILQIPLWRFGLSEYDPFHPLSLVGRGKSLHNLTLDAIESLIEQTWNLRCAARLVDAEKGIVRLNSLFAYFQEHVPLPLRLERRFQLLYAQVQRLNAVTYVEKKRYDEALDMYGRMYETAQQTEDASLMALALMSEGVEFERRGEKESALSRLEEARDASFGASKQIIAFVHSYLARIYASVGDKVRFERAIHSARTMASSLNGCYGDGTQFVFGRMSSILAERSYGYLELGEPQKTLEMRMEIEAQLRDDQDLRLQTW
;
A
#
# COMPACT_ATOMS: atom_id res chain seq x y z
N MET A 1 63.92 -5.56 -2.75
CA MET A 1 62.57 -5.22 -3.25
C MET A 1 61.76 -6.49 -3.22
N ALA A 2 60.95 -6.71 -2.17
CA ALA A 2 60.13 -7.90 -2.03
C ALA A 2 58.92 -7.78 -2.97
N SER A 3 58.75 -8.78 -3.83
CA SER A 3 57.60 -8.91 -4.73
C SER A 3 56.34 -9.11 -3.91
N VAL A 4 55.45 -8.12 -3.93
CA VAL A 4 54.08 -8.26 -3.46
C VAL A 4 53.40 -9.25 -4.41
N SER A 5 53.22 -10.49 -3.95
CA SER A 5 52.43 -11.48 -4.67
C SER A 5 51.01 -10.96 -4.79
N ASP A 6 50.56 -10.80 -6.02
CA ASP A 6 49.21 -10.43 -6.40
C ASP A 6 48.22 -11.52 -5.94
N THR A 7 47.76 -11.44 -4.69
CA THR A 7 46.77 -12.38 -4.13
C THR A 7 45.39 -12.06 -4.68
N ARG A 8 45.09 -12.63 -5.85
CA ARG A 8 43.74 -12.64 -6.43
C ARG A 8 42.76 -13.18 -5.38
N TYR A 9 41.76 -12.36 -5.04
CA TYR A 9 40.74 -12.68 -4.03
C TYR A 9 40.04 -14.02 -4.33
N HIS A 10 39.86 -14.86 -3.31
CA HIS A 10 39.04 -16.08 -3.37
C HIS A 10 38.34 -16.30 -2.03
N HIS A 11 37.15 -16.91 -2.04
CA HIS A 11 36.33 -17.10 -0.82
C HIS A 11 37.05 -17.81 0.33
N GLY A 12 38.04 -18.66 0.01
CA GLY A 12 38.87 -19.35 1.01
C GLY A 12 39.62 -18.41 1.97
N THR A 13 40.02 -17.21 1.55
CA THR A 13 40.67 -16.24 2.46
C THR A 13 39.70 -15.73 3.52
N THR A 14 38.46 -15.42 3.12
CA THR A 14 37.38 -14.99 4.02
C THR A 14 36.98 -16.11 4.97
N ILE A 15 36.86 -17.34 4.47
CA ILE A 15 36.56 -18.53 5.30
C ILE A 15 37.64 -18.71 6.38
N LYS A 16 38.91 -18.59 6.00
CA LYS A 16 40.04 -18.69 6.94
C LYS A 16 40.00 -17.61 8.02
N GLU A 17 39.78 -16.36 7.61
CA GLU A 17 39.67 -15.20 8.51
C GLU A 17 38.59 -15.43 9.58
N PHE A 18 37.36 -15.76 9.16
CA PHE A 18 36.23 -15.94 10.08
C PHE A 18 36.31 -17.24 10.88
N ARG A 19 36.95 -18.30 10.36
CA ARG A 19 37.25 -19.50 11.15
C ARG A 19 38.19 -19.16 12.32
N ILE A 20 39.24 -18.39 12.07
CA ILE A 20 40.21 -17.99 13.11
C ILE A 20 39.54 -17.08 14.14
N LEU A 21 38.75 -16.10 13.71
CA LEU A 21 38.01 -15.19 14.61
C LEU A 21 37.07 -15.95 15.57
N ARG A 22 36.60 -17.13 15.18
CA ARG A 22 35.74 -18.01 15.99
C ARG A 22 36.49 -19.02 16.83
N GLY A 23 37.82 -19.05 16.77
CA GLY A 23 38.63 -20.05 17.46
C GLY A 23 38.40 -21.48 16.94
N MET A 24 37.90 -21.64 15.71
CA MET A 24 37.62 -22.96 15.14
C MET A 24 38.87 -23.58 14.51
N THR A 25 39.11 -24.87 14.77
CA THR A 25 40.17 -25.63 14.07
C THR A 25 39.69 -26.06 12.68
N GLN A 26 40.64 -26.40 11.80
CA GLN A 26 40.29 -26.97 10.49
C GLN A 26 39.52 -28.29 10.64
N GLU A 27 39.79 -29.10 11.67
CA GLU A 27 38.97 -30.30 11.93
C GLU A 27 37.54 -29.97 12.33
N SER A 28 37.34 -28.97 13.19
CA SER A 28 36.00 -28.57 13.63
C SER A 28 35.14 -28.02 12.49
N LEU A 29 35.74 -27.22 11.60
CA LEU A 29 35.04 -26.71 10.43
C LEU A 29 34.80 -27.81 9.40
N ALA A 30 35.74 -28.74 9.26
CA ALA A 30 35.60 -29.89 8.38
C ALA A 30 34.39 -30.75 8.77
N ALA A 31 34.15 -30.98 10.05
CA ALA A 31 32.99 -31.75 10.54
C ALA A 31 31.63 -31.09 10.22
N LEU A 32 31.58 -29.75 10.23
CA LEU A 32 30.37 -28.97 9.98
C LEU A 32 30.20 -28.55 8.51
N TRP A 33 31.09 -29.02 7.62
CA TRP A 33 31.12 -28.51 6.26
C TRP A 33 29.91 -29.00 5.44
N PRO A 34 29.08 -28.10 4.89
CA PRO A 34 27.89 -28.49 4.16
C PRO A 34 28.26 -29.09 2.80
N LYS A 35 27.67 -30.24 2.45
CA LYS A 35 27.76 -30.82 1.10
C LYS A 35 26.48 -30.57 0.31
N SER A 36 26.60 -30.62 -1.02
CA SER A 36 25.49 -30.48 -1.96
C SER A 36 24.39 -31.54 -1.83
N ASN A 37 24.68 -32.68 -1.20
CA ASN A 37 23.72 -33.76 -0.94
C ASN A 37 22.99 -33.64 0.41
N GLY A 38 23.16 -32.53 1.13
CA GLY A 38 22.49 -32.27 2.41
C GLY A 38 23.13 -32.89 3.64
N ASN A 39 24.20 -33.68 3.48
CA ASN A 39 25.01 -34.18 4.59
C ASN A 39 26.15 -33.21 4.93
N ASP A 40 26.62 -33.25 6.18
CA ASP A 40 27.76 -32.45 6.63
C ASP A 40 29.04 -33.29 6.69
N GLY A 41 30.19 -32.63 6.65
CA GLY A 41 31.49 -33.23 6.91
C GLY A 41 32.37 -33.41 5.68
N VAL A 42 33.56 -32.83 5.67
CA VAL A 42 34.63 -33.06 4.68
C VAL A 42 35.94 -33.40 5.39
N LEU A 43 36.99 -33.73 4.64
CA LEU A 43 38.31 -33.97 5.22
C LEU A 43 38.98 -32.62 5.58
N PRO A 44 39.75 -32.51 6.68
CA PRO A 44 40.47 -31.27 7.04
C PRO A 44 41.38 -30.75 5.92
N ARG A 45 41.97 -31.67 5.14
CA ARG A 45 42.78 -31.35 3.96
C ARG A 45 42.00 -30.59 2.88
N TYR A 46 40.70 -30.85 2.74
CA TYR A 46 39.84 -30.12 1.81
C TYR A 46 39.66 -28.66 2.24
N ILE A 47 39.46 -28.40 3.54
CA ILE A 47 39.40 -27.05 4.11
C ILE A 47 40.71 -26.32 3.82
N GLN A 48 41.83 -26.98 4.05
CA GLN A 48 43.15 -26.43 3.76
C GLN A 48 43.27 -26.05 2.28
N ASP A 49 42.93 -26.94 1.35
CA ASP A 49 42.99 -26.66 -0.08
C ASP A 49 42.08 -25.48 -0.49
N VAL A 50 40.91 -25.32 0.14
CA VAL A 50 40.03 -24.16 -0.07
C VAL A 50 40.64 -22.88 0.47
N GLU A 51 41.15 -22.89 1.71
CA GLU A 51 41.77 -21.73 2.37
C GLU A 51 43.02 -21.21 1.65
N TYR A 52 43.75 -22.09 0.96
CA TYR A 52 44.90 -21.73 0.12
C TYR A 52 44.53 -21.43 -1.35
N GLY A 53 43.25 -21.48 -1.70
CA GLY A 53 42.79 -21.15 -3.05
C GLY A 53 43.10 -22.22 -4.10
N LYS A 54 43.45 -23.44 -3.69
CA LYS A 54 43.63 -24.59 -4.59
C LYS A 54 42.28 -25.19 -5.03
N LYS A 55 41.24 -25.02 -4.21
CA LYS A 55 39.86 -25.39 -4.52
C LYS A 55 38.93 -24.20 -4.35
N HIS A 56 38.02 -24.05 -5.29
CA HIS A 56 36.99 -23.00 -5.30
C HIS A 56 35.64 -23.59 -4.92
N ILE A 57 34.83 -22.78 -4.24
CA ILE A 57 33.45 -23.10 -3.92
C ILE A 57 32.62 -22.15 -4.77
N ASP A 58 31.96 -22.70 -5.78
CA ASP A 58 31.13 -21.91 -6.70
C ASP A 58 29.63 -22.11 -6.42
N ASP A 59 29.27 -23.07 -5.56
CA ASP A 59 27.88 -23.34 -5.19
C ASP A 59 27.35 -22.30 -4.18
N PRO A 60 26.35 -21.48 -4.55
CA PRO A 60 25.82 -20.43 -3.68
C PRO A 60 25.19 -20.97 -2.39
N ASN A 61 24.60 -22.17 -2.42
CA ASN A 61 23.93 -22.75 -1.24
C ASN A 61 24.95 -23.21 -0.19
N THR A 62 26.04 -23.85 -0.63
CA THR A 62 27.19 -24.19 0.23
C THR A 62 27.77 -22.93 0.88
N LEU A 63 27.95 -21.85 0.11
CA LEU A 63 28.47 -20.59 0.65
C LEU A 63 27.49 -19.91 1.64
N ARG A 64 26.17 -19.99 1.44
CA ARG A 64 25.17 -19.48 2.42
C ARG A 64 25.20 -20.25 3.73
N ARG A 65 25.27 -21.57 3.68
CA ARG A 65 25.37 -22.41 4.89
C ARG A 65 26.69 -22.17 5.63
N LEU A 66 27.79 -22.03 4.89
CA LEU A 66 29.07 -21.64 5.48
C LEU A 66 29.00 -20.24 6.09
N ALA A 67 28.27 -19.32 5.46
CA ALA A 67 28.02 -18.00 6.01
C ALA A 67 27.26 -18.06 7.34
N GLU A 68 26.28 -18.96 7.49
CA GLU A 68 25.60 -19.17 8.78
C GLU A 68 26.53 -19.77 9.84
N ILE A 69 27.24 -20.86 9.51
CA ILE A 69 28.16 -21.57 10.43
C ILE A 69 29.27 -20.64 10.94
N LEU A 70 29.86 -19.86 10.03
CA LEU A 70 30.96 -18.95 10.32
C LEU A 70 30.50 -17.50 10.57
N GLN A 71 29.17 -17.25 10.65
CA GLN A 71 28.52 -15.93 10.65
C GLN A 71 29.27 -14.91 9.77
N ILE A 72 29.62 -15.36 8.56
CA ILE A 72 30.22 -14.51 7.55
C ILE A 72 29.06 -13.70 6.95
N PRO A 73 29.14 -12.37 6.93
CA PRO A 73 28.16 -11.57 6.21
C PRO A 73 28.07 -11.99 4.73
N LEU A 74 26.86 -12.25 4.23
CA LEU A 74 26.61 -12.81 2.89
C LEU A 74 27.29 -12.04 1.74
N TRP A 75 27.48 -10.73 1.89
CA TRP A 75 28.12 -9.87 0.88
C TRP A 75 29.61 -10.17 0.69
N ARG A 76 30.30 -10.70 1.71
CA ARG A 76 31.70 -11.14 1.55
C ARG A 76 31.82 -12.29 0.55
N PHE A 77 30.76 -13.07 0.38
CA PHE A 77 30.68 -14.10 -0.65
C PHE A 77 30.03 -13.62 -1.95
N GLY A 78 29.70 -12.33 -2.07
CA GLY A 78 28.93 -11.83 -3.23
C GLY A 78 27.51 -12.39 -3.31
N LEU A 79 26.98 -12.94 -2.21
CA LEU A 79 25.63 -13.52 -2.12
C LEU A 79 24.57 -12.53 -1.64
N SER A 80 25.01 -11.34 -1.23
CA SER A 80 24.18 -10.19 -0.90
C SER A 80 24.78 -8.98 -1.61
N GLU A 81 23.91 -8.17 -2.21
CA GLU A 81 24.31 -6.92 -2.87
C GLU A 81 24.68 -5.81 -1.87
N TYR A 82 24.31 -5.97 -0.59
CA TYR A 82 24.55 -4.98 0.47
C TYR A 82 25.87 -5.25 1.21
N ASP A 83 26.89 -4.43 0.93
CA ASP A 83 28.13 -4.31 1.72
C ASP A 83 28.01 -3.13 2.73
N PRO A 84 28.02 -3.38 4.05
CA PRO A 84 27.93 -2.36 5.09
C PRO A 84 29.17 -1.45 5.20
N PHE A 85 30.32 -1.85 4.64
CA PHE A 85 31.53 -1.00 4.60
C PHE A 85 31.64 -0.20 3.31
N HIS A 86 30.95 -0.64 2.25
CA HIS A 86 30.76 0.12 1.01
C HIS A 86 29.29 0.18 0.61
N PRO A 87 28.40 0.78 1.41
CA PRO A 87 26.95 0.83 1.13
C PRO A 87 26.61 1.57 -0.18
N LEU A 88 27.60 2.26 -0.76
CA LEU A 88 27.55 2.98 -2.04
C LEU A 88 27.83 2.09 -3.26
N SER A 89 28.26 0.83 -3.09
CA SER A 89 28.59 -0.11 -4.17
C SER A 89 27.37 -0.77 -4.81
N LEU A 90 26.19 -0.67 -4.18
CA LEU A 90 24.91 -1.09 -4.73
C LEU A 90 24.62 -0.36 -6.05
N VAL A 91 24.27 -1.11 -7.10
CA VAL A 91 23.71 -0.53 -8.33
C VAL A 91 22.44 0.25 -7.96
N GLY A 92 22.43 1.57 -8.17
CA GLY A 92 21.32 2.44 -7.74
C GLY A 92 21.25 2.74 -6.23
N ARG A 93 22.28 2.42 -5.44
CA ARG A 93 22.46 2.79 -4.01
C ARG A 93 21.36 2.32 -3.06
N GLY A 94 20.64 1.23 -3.35
CA GLY A 94 19.46 0.80 -2.58
C GLY A 94 18.25 1.76 -2.64
N LYS A 95 18.42 2.96 -3.23
CA LYS A 95 17.35 3.93 -3.50
C LYS A 95 16.35 3.38 -4.51
N SER A 96 16.82 2.52 -5.43
CA SER A 96 15.96 1.80 -6.37
C SER A 96 15.02 0.85 -5.63
N LEU A 97 15.51 0.05 -4.68
CA LEU A 97 14.69 -0.99 -4.04
C LEU A 97 13.52 -0.44 -3.22
N HIS A 98 13.75 0.56 -2.35
CA HIS A 98 12.65 1.15 -1.58
C HIS A 98 11.62 1.83 -2.48
N ASN A 99 12.08 2.64 -3.45
CA ASN A 99 11.16 3.31 -4.36
C ASN A 99 10.37 2.29 -5.19
N LEU A 100 11.05 1.31 -5.81
CA LEU A 100 10.40 0.24 -6.58
C LEU A 100 9.43 -0.59 -5.73
N THR A 101 9.74 -0.81 -4.45
CA THR A 101 8.83 -1.52 -3.55
C THR A 101 7.60 -0.68 -3.22
N LEU A 102 7.76 0.62 -2.97
CA LEU A 102 6.63 1.53 -2.78
C LEU A 102 5.79 1.67 -4.05
N ASP A 103 6.43 1.72 -5.23
CA ASP A 103 5.75 1.73 -6.53
C ASP A 103 4.94 0.44 -6.71
N ALA A 104 5.51 -0.72 -6.37
CA ALA A 104 4.82 -2.00 -6.42
C ALA A 104 3.65 -2.09 -5.41
N ILE A 105 3.82 -1.53 -4.21
CA ILE A 105 2.75 -1.41 -3.20
C ILE A 105 1.61 -0.56 -3.74
N GLU A 106 1.92 0.60 -4.33
CA GLU A 106 0.95 1.51 -4.92
C GLU A 106 0.15 0.83 -6.05
N SER A 107 0.83 0.17 -6.98
CA SER A 107 0.18 -0.62 -8.03
C SER A 107 -0.70 -1.76 -7.47
N LEU A 108 -0.26 -2.42 -6.40
CA LEU A 108 -1.06 -3.47 -5.74
C LEU A 108 -2.30 -2.89 -5.06
N ILE A 109 -2.22 -1.70 -4.47
CA ILE A 109 -3.38 -0.98 -3.90
C ILE A 109 -4.38 -0.66 -5.00
N GLU A 110 -3.93 -0.06 -6.12
CA GLU A 110 -4.78 0.24 -7.27
C GLU A 110 -5.45 -1.01 -7.84
N GLN A 111 -4.68 -2.09 -8.04
CA GLN A 111 -5.21 -3.37 -8.50
C GLN A 111 -6.27 -3.92 -7.53
N THR A 112 -6.03 -3.82 -6.22
CA THR A 112 -6.96 -4.29 -5.20
C THR A 112 -8.27 -3.49 -5.22
N TRP A 113 -8.20 -2.17 -5.39
CA TRP A 113 -9.39 -1.34 -5.60
C TRP A 113 -10.15 -1.72 -6.87
N ASN A 114 -9.44 -1.97 -7.97
CA ASN A 114 -10.07 -2.37 -9.23
C ASN A 114 -10.79 -3.73 -9.09
N LEU A 115 -10.16 -4.71 -8.41
CA LEU A 115 -10.80 -5.99 -8.09
C LEU A 115 -12.07 -5.81 -7.25
N ARG A 116 -12.00 -4.94 -6.24
CA ARG A 116 -13.16 -4.61 -5.41
C ARG A 116 -14.28 -3.96 -6.22
N CYS A 117 -13.95 -2.96 -7.06
CA CYS A 117 -14.94 -2.27 -7.90
C CYS A 117 -15.57 -3.20 -8.93
N ALA A 118 -14.85 -4.24 -9.38
CA ALA A 118 -15.37 -5.31 -10.22
C ALA A 118 -16.13 -6.40 -9.43
N ALA A 119 -16.49 -6.16 -8.16
CA ALA A 119 -17.17 -7.08 -7.26
C ALA A 119 -16.44 -8.44 -7.03
N ARG A 120 -15.12 -8.50 -7.26
CA ARG A 120 -14.29 -9.68 -7.01
C ARG A 120 -13.76 -9.69 -5.57
N LEU A 121 -14.68 -9.71 -4.61
CA LEU A 121 -14.37 -9.46 -3.19
C LEU A 121 -13.33 -10.43 -2.63
N VAL A 122 -13.43 -11.73 -2.93
CA VAL A 122 -12.47 -12.74 -2.45
C VAL A 122 -11.04 -12.47 -2.95
N ASP A 123 -10.88 -11.97 -4.17
CA ASP A 123 -9.56 -11.66 -4.73
C ASP A 123 -9.03 -10.32 -4.19
N ALA A 124 -9.91 -9.34 -3.98
CA ALA A 124 -9.57 -8.10 -3.29
C ALA A 124 -9.07 -8.37 -1.85
N GLU A 125 -9.76 -9.24 -1.10
CA GLU A 125 -9.35 -9.64 0.25
C GLU A 125 -7.95 -10.26 0.29
N LYS A 126 -7.61 -11.12 -0.70
CA LYS A 126 -6.24 -11.65 -0.81
C LYS A 126 -5.21 -10.55 -1.04
N GLY A 127 -5.54 -9.53 -1.84
CA GLY A 127 -4.71 -8.35 -2.04
C GLY A 127 -4.47 -7.59 -0.74
N ILE A 128 -5.54 -7.34 0.01
CA ILE A 128 -5.51 -6.65 1.32
C ILE A 128 -4.65 -7.41 2.32
N VAL A 129 -4.82 -8.74 2.45
CA VAL A 129 -3.99 -9.56 3.35
C VAL A 129 -2.50 -9.44 3.01
N ARG A 130 -2.15 -9.49 1.71
CA ARG A 130 -0.75 -9.30 1.28
C ARG A 130 -0.22 -7.92 1.61
N LEU A 131 -1.01 -6.87 1.36
CA LEU A 131 -0.65 -5.49 1.71
C LEU A 131 -0.42 -5.34 3.21
N ASN A 132 -1.33 -5.85 4.05
CA ASN A 132 -1.18 -5.81 5.50
C ASN A 132 0.11 -6.51 5.97
N SER A 133 0.40 -7.70 5.45
CA SER A 133 1.64 -8.41 5.78
C SER A 133 2.89 -7.65 5.35
N LEU A 134 2.86 -7.01 4.18
CA LEU A 134 3.97 -6.17 3.71
C LEU A 134 4.19 -4.97 4.64
N PHE A 135 3.14 -4.22 4.97
CA PHE A 135 3.26 -3.07 5.86
C PHE A 135 3.73 -3.46 7.26
N ALA A 136 3.21 -4.56 7.82
CA ALA A 136 3.66 -5.08 9.10
C ALA A 136 5.16 -5.41 9.07
N TYR A 137 5.62 -6.12 8.04
CA TYR A 137 7.04 -6.45 7.88
C TYR A 137 7.92 -5.21 7.75
N PHE A 138 7.48 -4.21 6.98
CA PHE A 138 8.22 -2.95 6.81
C PHE A 138 8.33 -2.19 8.14
N GLN A 139 7.25 -2.10 8.90
CA GLN A 139 7.22 -1.42 10.20
C GLN A 139 8.10 -2.13 11.25
N GLU A 140 8.16 -3.46 11.23
CA GLU A 140 8.91 -4.23 12.23
C GLU A 140 10.40 -4.38 11.89
N HIS A 141 10.75 -4.54 10.62
CA HIS A 141 12.08 -5.02 10.23
C HIS A 141 12.85 -4.13 9.25
N VAL A 142 12.20 -3.14 8.63
CA VAL A 142 12.83 -2.35 7.56
C VAL A 142 12.91 -0.88 7.94
N PRO A 143 14.11 -0.34 8.28
CA PRO A 143 14.25 1.08 8.52
C PRO A 143 14.00 1.86 7.21
N LEU A 144 12.92 2.64 7.18
CA LEU A 144 12.61 3.51 6.04
C LEU A 144 13.42 4.82 6.10
N PRO A 145 13.99 5.28 4.98
CA PRO A 145 14.58 6.61 4.91
C PRO A 145 13.53 7.70 5.19
N LEU A 146 13.85 8.70 6.01
CA LEU A 146 12.95 9.82 6.36
C LEU A 146 12.25 10.45 5.16
N ARG A 147 12.96 10.61 4.03
CA ARG A 147 12.40 11.18 2.79
C ARG A 147 11.23 10.37 2.19
N LEU A 148 11.11 9.09 2.54
CA LEU A 148 10.07 8.17 2.06
C LEU A 148 8.98 7.92 3.09
N GLU A 149 9.16 8.40 4.33
CA GLU A 149 8.23 8.16 5.43
C GLU A 149 6.84 8.71 5.10
N ARG A 150 6.75 9.96 4.63
CA ARG A 150 5.47 10.55 4.20
C ARG A 150 4.77 9.70 3.13
N ARG A 151 5.49 9.27 2.09
CA ARG A 151 4.91 8.43 1.02
C ARG A 151 4.44 7.09 1.57
N PHE A 152 5.22 6.46 2.43
CA PHE A 152 4.84 5.21 3.08
C PHE A 152 3.57 5.35 3.92
N GLN A 153 3.47 6.42 4.72
CA GLN A 153 2.27 6.71 5.51
C GLN A 153 1.04 6.96 4.63
N LEU A 154 1.18 7.71 3.53
CA LEU A 154 0.08 7.92 2.59
C LEU A 154 -0.42 6.60 1.97
N LEU A 155 0.50 5.71 1.56
CA LEU A 155 0.12 4.40 1.03
C LEU A 155 -0.50 3.50 2.12
N TYR A 156 0.03 3.56 3.35
CA TYR A 156 -0.51 2.81 4.48
C TYR A 156 -1.96 3.23 4.78
N ALA A 157 -2.24 4.53 4.73
CA ALA A 157 -3.59 5.06 4.92
C ALA A 157 -4.57 4.56 3.84
N GLN A 158 -4.12 4.35 2.60
CA GLN A 158 -4.96 3.71 1.58
C GLN A 158 -5.22 2.23 1.87
N VAL A 159 -4.26 1.51 2.48
CA VAL A 159 -4.48 0.14 2.95
C VAL A 159 -5.47 0.10 4.12
N GLN A 160 -5.39 1.05 5.06
CA GLN A 160 -6.40 1.19 6.12
C GLN A 160 -7.80 1.41 5.53
N ARG A 161 -7.91 2.28 4.52
CA ARG A 161 -9.16 2.51 3.80
C ARG A 161 -9.68 1.24 3.11
N LEU A 162 -8.80 0.45 2.48
CA LEU A 162 -9.16 -0.85 1.89
C LEU A 162 -9.68 -1.84 2.95
N ASN A 163 -9.01 -1.94 4.11
CA ASN A 163 -9.49 -2.76 5.22
C ASN A 163 -10.89 -2.30 5.68
N ALA A 164 -11.08 -0.98 5.83
CA ALA A 164 -12.35 -0.40 6.27
C ALA A 164 -13.50 -0.77 5.32
N VAL A 165 -13.33 -0.60 4.01
CA VAL A 165 -14.39 -0.96 3.04
C VAL A 165 -14.69 -2.45 3.00
N THR A 166 -13.70 -3.32 3.28
CA THR A 166 -13.95 -4.75 3.44
C THR A 166 -14.72 -5.07 4.72
N TYR A 167 -14.46 -4.36 5.81
CA TYR A 167 -15.26 -4.50 7.03
C TYR A 167 -16.70 -4.04 6.82
N VAL A 168 -16.90 -2.94 6.10
CA VAL A 168 -18.22 -2.46 5.66
C VAL A 168 -18.98 -3.54 4.88
N GLU A 169 -18.33 -4.18 3.90
CA GLU A 169 -18.94 -5.25 3.09
C GLU A 169 -19.36 -6.45 3.96
N LYS A 170 -18.65 -6.68 5.07
CA LYS A 170 -18.95 -7.70 6.08
C LYS A 170 -19.88 -7.20 7.18
N LYS A 171 -20.42 -5.98 7.07
CA LYS A 171 -21.27 -5.31 8.07
C LYS A 171 -20.63 -5.15 9.45
N ARG A 172 -19.30 -5.07 9.47
CA ARG A 172 -18.45 -4.87 10.66
C ARG A 172 -18.14 -3.38 10.81
N TYR A 173 -19.16 -2.59 11.16
CA TYR A 173 -19.09 -1.13 11.09
C TYR A 173 -18.15 -0.50 12.14
N ASP A 174 -18.05 -1.10 13.33
CA ASP A 174 -17.15 -0.59 14.37
C ASP A 174 -15.68 -0.77 13.95
N GLU A 175 -15.32 -1.91 13.37
CA GLU A 175 -13.98 -2.12 12.83
C GLU A 175 -13.68 -1.25 11.61
N ALA A 176 -14.69 -0.92 10.80
CA ALA A 176 -14.53 0.03 9.70
C ALA A 176 -14.22 1.44 10.23
N LEU A 177 -14.94 1.90 11.26
CA LEU A 177 -14.71 3.19 11.90
C LEU A 177 -13.32 3.25 12.57
N ASP A 178 -12.87 2.19 13.23
CA ASP A 178 -11.49 2.13 13.77
C ASP A 178 -10.44 2.32 12.66
N MET A 179 -10.62 1.66 11.52
CA MET A 179 -9.70 1.82 10.39
C MET A 179 -9.73 3.24 9.79
N TYR A 180 -10.90 3.87 9.68
CA TYR A 180 -11.00 5.27 9.23
C TYR A 180 -10.41 6.25 10.24
N GLY A 181 -10.56 6.00 11.54
CA GLY A 181 -9.92 6.80 12.60
C GLY A 181 -8.39 6.76 12.51
N ARG A 182 -7.80 5.58 12.29
CA ARG A 182 -6.34 5.47 12.07
C ARG A 182 -5.88 6.17 10.78
N MET A 183 -6.72 6.15 9.75
CA MET A 183 -6.48 6.89 8.50
C MET A 183 -6.50 8.40 8.75
N TYR A 184 -7.41 8.89 9.58
CA TYR A 184 -7.48 10.28 10.01
C TYR A 184 -6.26 10.70 10.84
N GLU A 185 -5.83 9.89 11.81
CA GLU A 185 -4.59 10.12 12.57
C GLU A 185 -3.37 10.23 11.64
N THR A 186 -3.30 9.36 10.63
CA THR A 186 -2.23 9.41 9.61
C THR A 186 -2.31 10.69 8.78
N ALA A 187 -3.51 11.16 8.45
CA ALA A 187 -3.71 12.43 7.74
C ALA A 187 -3.26 13.64 8.57
N GLN A 188 -3.50 13.63 9.88
CA GLN A 188 -3.03 14.67 10.80
C GLN A 188 -1.50 14.70 10.86
N GLN A 189 -0.86 13.54 11.00
CA GLN A 189 0.60 13.45 11.06
C GLN A 189 1.28 13.86 9.75
N THR A 190 0.63 13.62 8.61
CA THR A 190 1.19 13.93 7.28
C THR A 190 0.76 15.29 6.73
N GLU A 191 -0.11 16.01 7.45
CA GLU A 191 -0.75 17.25 7.04
C GLU A 191 -1.38 17.17 5.63
N ASP A 192 -1.93 16.00 5.29
CA ASP A 192 -2.46 15.74 3.94
C ASP A 192 -3.97 16.02 3.87
N ALA A 193 -4.32 17.12 3.21
CA ALA A 193 -5.70 17.57 3.07
C ALA A 193 -6.61 16.56 2.35
N SER A 194 -6.09 15.86 1.33
CA SER A 194 -6.87 14.88 0.57
C SER A 194 -7.19 13.67 1.44
N LEU A 195 -6.20 13.18 2.18
CA LEU A 195 -6.38 12.06 3.09
C LEU A 195 -7.32 12.42 4.25
N MET A 196 -7.18 13.62 4.81
CA MET A 196 -8.04 14.16 5.86
C MET A 196 -9.50 14.18 5.43
N ALA A 197 -9.77 14.77 4.26
CA ALA A 197 -11.11 14.88 3.71
C ALA A 197 -11.72 13.50 3.43
N LEU A 198 -10.94 12.55 2.89
CA LEU A 198 -11.42 11.20 2.65
C LEU A 198 -11.73 10.42 3.93
N ALA A 199 -10.88 10.54 4.96
CA ALA A 199 -11.08 9.86 6.23
C ALA A 199 -12.36 10.37 6.92
N LEU A 200 -12.50 11.68 7.07
CA LEU A 200 -13.69 12.32 7.65
C LEU A 200 -14.97 12.00 6.88
N MET A 201 -14.92 12.06 5.55
CA MET A 201 -16.06 11.70 4.71
C MET A 201 -16.44 10.24 4.91
N SER A 202 -15.46 9.33 4.99
CA SER A 202 -15.72 7.91 5.18
C SER A 202 -16.34 7.63 6.56
N GLU A 203 -15.83 8.26 7.63
CA GLU A 203 -16.46 8.21 8.95
C GLU A 203 -17.91 8.71 8.92
N GLY A 204 -18.14 9.86 8.29
CA GLY A 204 -19.48 10.45 8.17
C GLY A 204 -20.48 9.54 7.46
N VAL A 205 -20.05 8.86 6.39
CA VAL A 205 -20.88 7.87 5.68
C VAL A 205 -21.21 6.66 6.57
N GLU A 206 -20.28 6.20 7.39
CA GLU A 206 -20.57 5.07 8.31
C GLU A 206 -21.47 5.49 9.48
N PHE A 207 -21.33 6.72 10.01
CA PHE A 207 -22.29 7.27 10.98
C PHE A 207 -23.70 7.37 10.38
N GLU A 208 -23.82 7.81 9.13
CA GLU A 208 -25.12 7.88 8.44
C GLU A 208 -25.76 6.48 8.34
N ARG A 209 -24.99 5.46 7.97
CA ARG A 209 -25.47 4.07 7.89
C ARG A 209 -25.93 3.50 9.22
N ARG A 210 -25.38 3.99 10.33
CA ARG A 210 -25.83 3.66 11.70
C ARG A 210 -27.06 4.45 12.14
N GLY A 211 -27.52 5.42 11.33
CA GLY A 211 -28.62 6.31 11.67
C GLY A 211 -28.22 7.51 12.53
N GLU A 212 -26.92 7.70 12.78
CA GLU A 212 -26.37 8.78 13.60
C GLU A 212 -26.22 10.06 12.77
N LYS A 213 -27.37 10.63 12.35
CA LYS A 213 -27.43 11.72 11.36
C LYS A 213 -26.66 12.99 11.78
N GLU A 214 -26.70 13.36 13.05
CA GLU A 214 -25.99 14.56 13.55
C GLU A 214 -24.47 14.39 13.46
N SER A 215 -23.95 13.23 13.90
CA SER A 215 -22.54 12.88 13.82
C SER A 215 -22.07 12.77 12.36
N ALA A 216 -22.88 12.17 11.51
CA ALA A 216 -22.63 12.07 10.07
C ALA A 216 -22.53 13.45 9.42
N LEU A 217 -23.47 14.34 9.72
CA LEU A 217 -23.51 15.70 9.19
C LEU A 217 -22.28 16.49 9.62
N SER A 218 -21.94 16.47 10.91
CA SER A 218 -20.73 17.15 11.43
C SER A 218 -19.48 16.69 10.68
N ARG A 219 -19.28 15.37 10.56
CA ARG A 219 -18.09 14.80 9.93
C ARG A 219 -18.01 15.10 8.44
N LEU A 220 -19.13 15.10 7.72
CA LEU A 220 -19.16 15.45 6.30
C LEU A 220 -18.94 16.96 6.08
N GLU A 221 -19.41 17.84 6.97
CA GLU A 221 -19.10 19.27 6.91
C GLU A 221 -17.62 19.54 7.22
N GLU A 222 -17.04 18.84 8.20
CA GLU A 222 -15.58 18.88 8.46
C GLU A 222 -14.78 18.37 7.25
N ALA A 223 -15.24 17.30 6.59
CA ALA A 223 -14.62 16.78 5.38
C ALA A 223 -14.63 17.80 4.24
N ARG A 224 -15.73 18.54 4.08
CA ARG A 224 -15.82 19.65 3.11
C ARG A 224 -14.77 20.70 3.40
N ASP A 225 -14.65 21.12 4.65
CA ASP A 225 -13.71 22.17 5.04
C ASP A 225 -12.25 21.72 4.87
N ALA A 226 -11.95 20.45 5.19
CA ALA A 226 -10.64 19.84 4.91
C ALA A 226 -10.34 19.74 3.41
N SER A 227 -11.36 19.60 2.55
CA SER A 227 -11.18 19.41 1.11
C SER A 227 -10.72 20.65 0.34
N PHE A 228 -10.70 21.85 0.94
CA PHE A 228 -10.26 23.07 0.26
C PHE A 228 -8.80 23.00 -0.26
N GLY A 229 -7.94 22.21 0.39
CA GLY A 229 -6.57 21.94 -0.05
C GLY A 229 -6.42 20.68 -0.93
N ALA A 230 -7.51 19.99 -1.25
CA ALA A 230 -7.49 18.70 -1.93
C ALA A 230 -7.67 18.84 -3.46
N SER A 231 -7.50 17.71 -4.16
CA SER A 231 -7.80 17.66 -5.61
C SER A 231 -9.30 17.80 -5.89
N LYS A 232 -9.64 18.24 -7.11
CA LYS A 232 -11.05 18.37 -7.54
C LYS A 232 -11.80 17.04 -7.48
N GLN A 233 -11.12 15.92 -7.67
CA GLN A 233 -11.67 14.57 -7.54
C GLN A 233 -12.21 14.36 -6.11
N ILE A 234 -11.42 14.74 -5.11
CA ILE A 234 -11.78 14.60 -3.69
C ILE A 234 -12.89 15.57 -3.33
N ILE A 235 -12.80 16.83 -3.76
CA ILE A 235 -13.86 17.83 -3.53
C ILE A 235 -15.19 17.33 -4.12
N ALA A 236 -15.20 16.85 -5.37
CA ALA A 236 -16.40 16.31 -6.00
C ALA A 236 -17.01 15.15 -5.20
N PHE A 237 -16.14 14.24 -4.73
CA PHE A 237 -16.55 13.05 -3.98
C PHE A 237 -17.10 13.41 -2.59
N VAL A 238 -16.46 14.32 -1.86
CA VAL A 238 -16.95 14.80 -0.56
C VAL A 238 -18.31 15.48 -0.72
N HIS A 239 -18.44 16.37 -1.70
CA HIS A 239 -19.69 17.07 -1.94
C HIS A 239 -20.86 16.15 -2.34
N SER A 240 -20.60 15.02 -3.02
CA SER A 240 -21.67 14.07 -3.35
C SER A 240 -22.23 13.36 -2.11
N TYR A 241 -21.38 12.98 -1.16
CA TYR A 241 -21.86 12.38 0.10
C TYR A 241 -22.44 13.43 1.06
N LEU A 242 -21.91 14.64 1.06
CA LEU A 242 -22.48 15.74 1.82
C LEU A 242 -23.90 16.09 1.33
N ALA A 243 -24.15 16.01 0.01
CA ALA A 243 -25.50 16.13 -0.51
C ALA A 243 -26.44 15.06 0.04
N ARG A 244 -26.02 13.79 0.06
CA ARG A 244 -26.83 12.69 0.59
C ARG A 244 -27.29 12.98 2.03
N ILE A 245 -26.37 13.35 2.93
CA ILE A 245 -26.75 13.63 4.32
C ILE A 245 -27.69 14.83 4.42
N TYR A 246 -27.48 15.91 3.62
CA TYR A 246 -28.40 17.06 3.60
C TYR A 246 -29.82 16.67 3.17
N ALA A 247 -29.95 15.80 2.16
CA ALA A 247 -31.25 15.27 1.77
C ALA A 247 -31.89 14.45 2.90
N SER A 248 -31.11 13.59 3.55
CA SER A 248 -31.60 12.73 4.65
C SER A 248 -32.12 13.50 5.87
N VAL A 249 -31.64 14.74 6.09
CA VAL A 249 -32.10 15.65 7.16
C VAL A 249 -33.14 16.65 6.68
N GLY A 250 -33.54 16.60 5.40
CA GLY A 250 -34.55 17.48 4.82
C GLY A 250 -34.05 18.87 4.39
N ASP A 251 -32.73 19.13 4.42
CA ASP A 251 -32.17 20.42 3.98
C ASP A 251 -31.99 20.46 2.46
N LYS A 252 -33.09 20.73 1.78
CA LYS A 252 -33.14 20.83 0.31
C LYS A 252 -32.16 21.85 -0.26
N VAL A 253 -32.01 23.01 0.39
CA VAL A 253 -31.18 24.10 -0.15
C VAL A 253 -29.71 23.70 -0.14
N ARG A 254 -29.23 23.13 0.97
CA ARG A 254 -27.84 22.66 1.05
C ARG A 254 -27.61 21.43 0.19
N PHE A 255 -28.58 20.52 0.09
CA PHE A 255 -28.54 19.39 -0.84
C PHE A 255 -28.31 19.84 -2.29
N GLU A 256 -29.15 20.74 -2.82
CA GLU A 256 -29.05 21.18 -4.22
C GLU A 256 -27.71 21.90 -4.49
N ARG A 257 -27.23 22.70 -3.53
CA ARG A 257 -25.91 23.35 -3.60
C ARG A 257 -24.76 22.33 -3.62
N ALA A 258 -24.78 21.36 -2.70
CA ALA A 258 -23.74 20.35 -2.60
C ALA A 258 -23.65 19.49 -3.87
N ILE A 259 -24.79 19.03 -4.41
CA ILE A 259 -24.84 18.33 -5.70
C ILE A 259 -24.30 19.18 -6.85
N HIS A 260 -24.68 20.45 -6.92
CA HIS A 260 -24.21 21.35 -7.97
C HIS A 260 -22.68 21.51 -7.92
N SER A 261 -22.11 21.69 -6.72
CA SER A 261 -20.67 21.74 -6.51
C SER A 261 -19.98 20.43 -6.92
N ALA A 262 -20.51 19.28 -6.50
CA ALA A 262 -19.97 17.96 -6.84
C ALA A 262 -19.89 17.77 -8.37
N ARG A 263 -20.99 18.03 -9.06
CA ARG A 263 -21.09 17.91 -10.51
C ARG A 263 -20.16 18.88 -11.23
N THR A 264 -20.07 20.13 -10.78
CA THR A 264 -19.19 21.14 -11.40
C THR A 264 -17.72 20.74 -11.31
N MET A 265 -17.28 20.26 -10.14
CA MET A 265 -15.91 19.78 -9.96
C MET A 265 -15.62 18.57 -10.84
N ALA A 266 -16.52 17.58 -10.85
CA ALA A 266 -16.38 16.37 -11.66
C ALA A 266 -16.40 16.66 -13.17
N SER A 267 -17.30 17.50 -13.66
CA SER A 267 -17.35 17.88 -15.09
C SER A 267 -16.09 18.59 -15.55
N SER A 268 -15.45 19.38 -14.68
CA SER A 268 -14.19 20.07 -15.01
C SER A 268 -12.97 19.14 -15.19
N LEU A 269 -13.13 17.84 -14.90
CA LEU A 269 -12.12 16.81 -15.06
C LEU A 269 -12.20 16.07 -16.40
N ASN A 270 -13.11 16.46 -17.31
CA ASN A 270 -13.18 15.98 -18.70
C ASN A 270 -13.15 14.45 -18.87
N GLY A 271 -13.88 13.71 -18.02
CA GLY A 271 -13.97 12.25 -18.09
C GLY A 271 -12.94 11.50 -17.23
N CYS A 272 -11.94 12.17 -16.66
CA CYS A 272 -10.98 11.57 -15.72
C CYS A 272 -11.53 11.45 -14.28
N TYR A 273 -12.80 11.76 -14.05
CA TYR A 273 -13.40 11.60 -12.72
C TYR A 273 -13.69 10.11 -12.44
N GLY A 274 -13.27 9.64 -11.27
CA GLY A 274 -13.50 8.26 -10.84
C GLY A 274 -12.61 7.22 -11.52
N ASP A 275 -11.54 7.63 -12.22
CA ASP A 275 -10.60 6.74 -12.91
C ASP A 275 -9.59 6.06 -11.98
N GLY A 276 -9.70 6.26 -10.67
CA GLY A 276 -8.75 5.78 -9.67
C GLY A 276 -7.70 6.83 -9.27
N THR A 277 -7.61 7.96 -9.98
CA THR A 277 -6.75 9.09 -9.59
C THR A 277 -7.07 9.52 -8.16
N GLN A 278 -6.03 9.70 -7.33
CA GLN A 278 -6.16 10.03 -5.91
C GLN A 278 -7.03 9.02 -5.13
N PHE A 279 -7.08 7.77 -5.61
CA PHE A 279 -7.90 6.69 -5.06
C PHE A 279 -9.41 7.01 -5.03
N VAL A 280 -9.89 7.82 -5.99
CA VAL A 280 -11.32 8.08 -6.18
C VAL A 280 -11.85 7.20 -7.30
N PHE A 281 -12.76 6.28 -6.97
CA PHE A 281 -13.34 5.28 -7.87
C PHE A 281 -14.86 5.48 -8.10
N GLY A 282 -15.44 6.56 -7.57
CA GLY A 282 -16.83 6.96 -7.85
C GLY A 282 -16.89 7.70 -9.18
N ARG A 283 -17.79 7.30 -10.09
CA ARG A 283 -17.93 7.90 -11.43
C ARG A 283 -18.98 9.00 -11.43
N MET A 284 -19.16 9.69 -12.57
CA MET A 284 -20.18 10.75 -12.69
C MET A 284 -21.59 10.20 -12.43
N SER A 285 -21.87 8.98 -12.91
CA SER A 285 -23.09 8.24 -12.60
C SER A 285 -23.34 8.09 -11.10
N SER A 286 -22.29 7.95 -10.27
CA SER A 286 -22.44 7.93 -8.80
C SER A 286 -22.97 9.25 -8.26
N ILE A 287 -22.48 10.40 -8.74
CA ILE A 287 -22.98 11.73 -8.34
C ILE A 287 -24.45 11.90 -8.75
N LEU A 288 -24.81 11.46 -9.96
CA LEU A 288 -26.19 11.54 -10.44
C LEU A 288 -27.12 10.60 -9.66
N ALA A 289 -26.64 9.42 -9.25
CA ALA A 289 -27.35 8.51 -8.37
C ALA A 289 -27.59 9.15 -6.99
N GLU A 290 -26.59 9.78 -6.37
CA GLU A 290 -26.76 10.52 -5.11
C GLU A 290 -27.81 11.64 -5.23
N ARG A 291 -27.78 12.38 -6.35
CA ARG A 291 -28.79 13.40 -6.64
C ARG A 291 -30.19 12.80 -6.77
N SER A 292 -30.31 11.69 -7.49
CA SER A 292 -31.57 10.97 -7.65
C SER A 292 -32.12 10.49 -6.30
N TYR A 293 -31.29 9.83 -5.48
CA TYR A 293 -31.68 9.37 -4.14
C TYR A 293 -32.05 10.54 -3.23
N GLY A 294 -31.30 11.64 -3.27
CA GLY A 294 -31.62 12.81 -2.46
C GLY A 294 -32.98 13.42 -2.78
N TYR A 295 -33.40 13.45 -4.06
CA TYR A 295 -34.75 13.88 -4.39
C TYR A 295 -35.84 12.93 -3.88
N LEU A 296 -35.59 11.62 -3.84
CA LEU A 296 -36.51 10.67 -3.25
C LEU A 296 -36.67 10.90 -1.74
N GLU A 297 -35.57 11.08 -1.01
CA GLU A 297 -35.56 11.42 0.43
C GLU A 297 -36.32 12.72 0.73
N LEU A 298 -36.21 13.70 -0.17
CA LEU A 298 -36.91 14.98 -0.07
C LEU A 298 -38.39 14.93 -0.51
N GLY A 299 -38.90 13.77 -0.91
CA GLY A 299 -40.28 13.61 -1.37
C GLY A 299 -40.57 14.21 -2.74
N GLU A 300 -39.56 14.31 -3.61
CA GLU A 300 -39.64 14.87 -4.97
C GLU A 300 -39.39 13.82 -6.08
N PRO A 301 -40.14 12.69 -6.13
CA PRO A 301 -39.87 11.60 -7.07
C PRO A 301 -39.97 12.01 -8.54
N GLN A 302 -40.74 13.07 -8.84
CA GLN A 302 -40.85 13.59 -10.20
C GLN A 302 -39.50 14.10 -10.75
N LYS A 303 -38.67 14.73 -9.91
CA LYS A 303 -37.33 15.18 -10.32
C LYS A 303 -36.40 14.01 -10.62
N THR A 304 -36.52 12.91 -9.88
CA THR A 304 -35.80 11.67 -10.16
C THR A 304 -36.20 11.09 -11.52
N LEU A 305 -37.50 11.08 -11.84
CA LEU A 305 -37.99 10.60 -13.14
C LEU A 305 -37.49 11.47 -14.31
N GLU A 306 -37.43 12.80 -14.12
CA GLU A 306 -36.89 13.73 -15.12
C GLU A 306 -35.41 13.47 -15.43
N MET A 307 -34.64 12.98 -14.46
CA MET A 307 -33.22 12.67 -14.61
C MET A 307 -32.94 11.30 -15.25
N ARG A 308 -33.97 10.47 -15.47
CA ARG A 308 -33.79 9.08 -15.91
C ARG A 308 -32.93 8.93 -17.16
N MET A 309 -33.21 9.71 -18.20
CA MET A 309 -32.45 9.61 -19.46
C MET A 309 -30.99 10.03 -19.29
N GLU A 310 -30.73 11.04 -18.45
CA GLU A 310 -29.37 11.52 -18.14
C GLU A 310 -28.58 10.43 -17.40
N ILE A 311 -29.19 9.80 -16.40
CA ILE A 311 -28.56 8.72 -15.61
C ILE A 311 -28.31 7.49 -16.48
N GLU A 312 -29.30 7.02 -17.24
CA GLU A 312 -29.15 5.85 -18.12
C GLU A 312 -28.06 6.08 -19.19
N ALA A 313 -27.92 7.30 -19.71
CA ALA A 313 -26.84 7.64 -20.63
C ALA A 313 -25.47 7.58 -19.93
N GLN A 314 -25.34 8.23 -18.76
CA GLN A 314 -24.07 8.26 -18.03
C GLN A 314 -23.65 6.87 -17.54
N LEU A 315 -24.59 6.01 -17.14
CA LEU A 315 -24.28 4.63 -16.73
C LEU A 315 -23.70 3.79 -17.88
N ARG A 316 -24.19 4.00 -19.11
CA ARG A 316 -23.62 3.36 -20.30
C ARG A 316 -22.20 3.85 -20.59
N ASP A 317 -21.98 5.15 -20.45
CA ASP A 317 -20.67 5.77 -20.69
C ASP A 317 -19.64 5.36 -19.62
N ASP A 318 -20.04 5.33 -18.35
CA ASP A 318 -19.17 4.99 -17.22
C ASP A 318 -18.90 3.48 -17.11
N GLN A 319 -19.74 2.65 -17.74
CA GLN A 319 -19.77 1.19 -17.57
C GLN A 319 -19.86 0.76 -16.09
N ASP A 320 -20.53 1.55 -15.23
CA ASP A 320 -20.58 1.30 -13.79
C ASP A 320 -21.55 0.16 -13.46
N LEU A 321 -20.99 -1.04 -13.31
CA LEU A 321 -21.74 -2.26 -12.96
C LEU A 321 -22.46 -2.14 -11.61
N ARG A 322 -21.99 -1.30 -10.69
CA ARG A 322 -22.55 -1.19 -9.32
C ARG A 322 -23.91 -0.50 -9.29
N LEU A 323 -24.20 0.30 -10.31
CA LEU A 323 -25.42 1.08 -10.43
C LEU A 323 -26.36 0.53 -11.53
N GLN A 324 -26.13 -0.70 -12.00
CA GLN A 324 -27.01 -1.34 -12.99
C GLN A 324 -28.44 -1.58 -12.49
N THR A 325 -28.62 -1.62 -11.16
CA THR A 325 -29.93 -1.76 -10.52
C THR A 325 -30.47 -0.44 -9.97
N TRP A 326 -29.85 0.70 -10.32
CA TRP A 326 -30.47 2.01 -10.14
C TRP A 326 -31.79 2.04 -10.90
#